data_AF-A0A0C3C2N6-F1
#
_entry.id   AF-A0A0C3C2N6-F1
#
_cell.length_a   1.000
_cell.length_b   1.000
_cell.length_c   1.000
_cell.angle_alpha   90.00
_cell.angle_beta   90.00
_cell.angle_gamma   90.00
#
_symmetry.space_group_name_H-M   'P 1'
#
loop_
_entity.id
_entity.type
_entity.pdbx_description
1 polymer ?
#
loop_
_entity_poly.entity_id
_entity_poly.type
_entity_poly.pdbx_seq_one_letter_code
_entity_poly.pdbx_strand_id
1 'polypeptide(L)'
;LIDRCNWQLAQLLRYSKPTRISEAIGPLRVVLEGYNRIYGGPAKDAVPILYFAVALSKTPGEEERALREFHDGLSHIDIGPDAPVKNLLWAKSNLARLLRRLNRVTQAEEQEAFARNWVIGHPYAFPPSEIRTTIQDERDNTGAHIVDHPSLVEFFNSINEL
;
A
#
# COMPACT_ATOMS: atom_id res chain seq x y z
N LEU A 1 -15.67 -19.90 -3.38
CA LEU A 1 -14.40 -20.68 -3.30
C LEU A 1 -13.32 -20.03 -4.17
N ILE A 2 -13.59 -19.80 -5.46
CA ILE A 2 -12.64 -19.19 -6.42
C ILE A 2 -12.15 -17.81 -5.97
N ASP A 3 -13.05 -16.92 -5.52
CA ASP A 3 -12.66 -15.57 -5.08
C ASP A 3 -11.70 -15.61 -3.88
N ARG A 4 -11.93 -16.53 -2.93
CA ARG A 4 -11.06 -16.72 -1.77
C ARG A 4 -9.67 -17.22 -2.18
N CYS A 5 -9.59 -18.18 -3.10
CA CYS A 5 -8.31 -18.67 -3.62
C CYS A 5 -7.54 -17.57 -4.35
N ASN A 6 -8.21 -16.76 -5.17
CA ASN A 6 -7.58 -15.63 -5.85
C ASN A 6 -7.10 -14.55 -4.88
N TRP A 7 -7.88 -14.28 -3.82
CA TRP A 7 -7.48 -13.36 -2.77
C TRP A 7 -6.24 -13.85 -2.01
N GLN A 8 -6.22 -15.13 -1.64
CA GLN A 8 -5.06 -15.74 -0.98
C GLN A 8 -3.82 -15.73 -1.87
N LEU A 9 -3.98 -16.02 -3.17
CA LEU A 9 -2.88 -15.94 -4.13
C LEU A 9 -2.32 -14.52 -4.23
N ALA A 10 -3.18 -13.49 -4.29
CA ALA A 10 -2.72 -12.10 -4.31
C ALA A 10 -1.92 -11.71 -3.05
N GLN A 11 -2.34 -12.19 -1.87
CA GLN A 11 -1.58 -11.99 -0.64
C GLN A 11 -0.23 -12.71 -0.66
N LEU A 12 -0.18 -13.96 -1.12
CA LEU A 12 1.08 -14.71 -1.26
C LEU A 12 2.05 -14.01 -2.22
N LEU A 13 1.53 -13.47 -3.32
CA LEU A 13 2.33 -12.71 -4.28
C LEU A 13 2.85 -11.40 -3.68
N ARG A 14 2.04 -10.67 -2.90
CA ARG A 14 2.49 -9.49 -2.15
C ARG A 14 3.66 -9.82 -1.22
N TYR A 15 3.51 -10.83 -0.38
CA TYR A 15 4.45 -11.16 0.68
C TYR A 15 5.63 -12.04 0.24
N SER A 16 5.65 -12.47 -1.03
CA SER A 16 6.83 -13.12 -1.59
C SER A 16 8.07 -12.21 -1.55
N LYS A 17 9.25 -12.82 -1.46
CA LYS A 17 10.53 -12.09 -1.44
C LYS A 17 11.40 -12.54 -2.62
N PRO A 18 11.72 -11.65 -3.58
CA PRO A 18 11.16 -10.30 -3.73
C PRO A 18 9.66 -10.34 -4.10
N THR A 19 8.95 -9.23 -3.89
CA THR A 19 7.50 -9.17 -4.16
C THR A 19 7.17 -9.44 -5.64
N ARG A 20 6.13 -10.25 -5.85
CA ARG A 20 5.57 -10.62 -7.16
C ARG A 20 4.17 -10.01 -7.37
N ILE A 21 3.86 -8.92 -6.66
CA ILE A 21 2.53 -8.31 -6.66
C ILE A 21 2.02 -7.93 -8.06
N SER A 22 2.89 -7.61 -9.03
CA SER A 22 2.49 -7.36 -10.42
C SER A 22 1.79 -8.55 -11.08
N GLU A 23 2.08 -9.78 -10.65
CA GLU A 23 1.42 -10.99 -11.17
C GLU A 23 0.00 -11.18 -10.62
N ALA A 24 -0.39 -10.40 -9.59
CA ALA A 24 -1.69 -10.51 -8.96
C ALA A 24 -2.83 -9.82 -9.73
N ILE A 25 -2.55 -9.14 -10.85
CA ILE A 25 -3.57 -8.41 -11.65
C ILE A 25 -4.74 -9.31 -12.03
N GLY A 26 -4.46 -10.51 -12.54
CA GLY A 26 -5.51 -11.48 -12.92
C GLY A 26 -6.36 -11.91 -11.72
N PRO A 27 -5.76 -12.49 -10.67
CA PRO A 27 -6.47 -12.89 -9.46
C PRO A 27 -7.27 -11.75 -8.81
N LEU A 28 -6.69 -10.56 -8.68
CA LEU A 28 -7.36 -9.41 -8.07
C LEU A 28 -8.57 -8.94 -8.87
N ARG A 29 -8.52 -9.03 -10.20
CA ARG A 29 -9.67 -8.74 -11.06
C ARG A 29 -10.85 -9.67 -10.76
N VAL A 30 -10.59 -10.98 -10.62
CA VAL A 30 -11.61 -11.96 -10.24
C VAL A 30 -12.22 -11.63 -8.88
N VAL A 31 -11.39 -11.22 -7.90
CA VAL A 31 -11.86 -10.79 -6.57
C VAL A 31 -12.77 -9.57 -6.67
N LEU A 32 -12.37 -8.53 -7.40
CA LEU A 32 -13.13 -7.30 -7.56
C LEU A 32 -14.45 -7.52 -8.30
N GLU A 33 -14.44 -8.30 -9.38
CA GLU A 33 -15.63 -8.67 -10.14
C GLU A 33 -16.59 -9.52 -9.29
N GLY A 34 -16.05 -10.48 -8.53
CA GLY A 34 -16.81 -11.32 -7.61
C GLY A 34 -17.48 -10.50 -6.51
N TYR A 35 -16.75 -9.57 -5.91
CA TYR A 35 -17.29 -8.65 -4.90
C TYR A 35 -18.42 -7.79 -5.47
N ASN A 36 -18.20 -7.16 -6.63
CA ASN A 36 -19.21 -6.33 -7.29
C ASN A 36 -20.49 -7.13 -7.63
N ARG A 37 -20.34 -8.38 -8.08
CA ARG A 37 -21.48 -9.25 -8.37
C ARG A 37 -22.30 -9.62 -7.13
N ILE A 38 -21.65 -9.84 -5.99
CA ILE A 38 -22.32 -10.29 -4.76
C ILE A 38 -22.96 -9.12 -4.02
N TYR A 39 -22.21 -8.03 -3.86
CA TYR A 39 -22.61 -6.91 -3.00
C TYR A 39 -23.28 -5.76 -3.75
N GLY A 40 -23.15 -5.71 -5.09
CA GLY A 40 -23.91 -4.87 -6.01
C GLY A 40 -24.37 -3.52 -5.43
N GLY A 41 -23.46 -2.56 -5.29
CA GLY A 41 -23.76 -1.27 -4.67
C GLY A 41 -22.55 -0.34 -4.61
N PRO A 42 -22.71 0.88 -4.05
CA PRO A 42 -21.63 1.86 -3.96
C PRO A 42 -20.55 1.50 -2.92
N ALA A 43 -20.84 0.55 -2.02
CA ALA A 43 -19.88 0.08 -1.03
C ALA A 43 -18.88 -0.88 -1.67
N LYS A 44 -17.60 -0.50 -1.67
CA LYS A 44 -16.49 -1.32 -2.16
C LYS A 44 -15.56 -1.70 -1.03
N ASP A 45 -15.00 -2.91 -1.07
CA ASP A 45 -13.86 -3.26 -0.23
C ASP A 45 -12.60 -2.56 -0.75
N ALA A 46 -12.10 -1.60 0.03
CA ALA A 46 -10.93 -0.82 -0.32
C ALA A 46 -9.66 -1.68 -0.45
N VAL A 47 -9.53 -2.76 0.33
CA VAL A 47 -8.26 -3.49 0.43
C VAL A 47 -7.90 -4.21 -0.89
N PRO A 48 -8.80 -4.99 -1.52
CA PRO A 48 -8.53 -5.56 -2.85
C PRO A 48 -8.24 -4.51 -3.93
N ILE A 49 -8.90 -3.34 -3.89
CA ILE A 49 -8.66 -2.25 -4.85
C ILE A 49 -7.25 -1.70 -4.69
N LEU A 50 -6.81 -1.47 -3.45
CA LEU A 50 -5.45 -0.99 -3.18
C LEU A 50 -4.40 -2.02 -3.60
N TYR A 51 -4.64 -3.31 -3.40
CA TYR A 51 -3.76 -4.36 -3.93
C TYR A 51 -3.68 -4.30 -5.47
N PHE A 52 -4.81 -4.09 -6.13
CA PHE A 52 -4.89 -4.00 -7.58
C PHE A 52 -4.14 -2.77 -8.10
N ALA A 53 -4.33 -1.62 -7.45
CA ALA A 53 -3.59 -0.39 -7.75
C ALA A 53 -2.07 -0.58 -7.61
N VAL A 54 -1.61 -1.25 -6.55
CA VAL A 54 -0.17 -1.56 -6.39
C VAL A 54 0.32 -2.49 -7.50
N ALA A 55 -0.42 -3.54 -7.83
CA ALA A 55 -0.05 -4.47 -8.90
C ALA A 55 0.09 -3.76 -10.26
N LEU A 56 -0.87 -2.89 -10.60
CA LEU A 56 -0.81 -2.04 -11.79
C LEU A 56 0.37 -1.07 -11.74
N SER A 57 0.65 -0.46 -10.59
CA SER A 57 1.76 0.49 -10.45
C SER A 57 3.13 -0.14 -10.72
N LYS A 58 3.24 -1.47 -10.65
CA LYS A 58 4.48 -2.21 -10.93
C LYS A 58 4.51 -2.76 -12.37
N THR A 59 3.51 -2.43 -13.19
CA THR A 59 3.37 -2.90 -14.57
C THR A 59 3.58 -1.72 -15.53
N PRO A 60 4.58 -1.77 -16.43
CA PRO A 60 4.84 -0.68 -17.38
C PRO A 60 3.61 -0.38 -18.26
N GLY A 61 3.26 0.90 -18.40
CA GLY A 61 2.14 1.34 -19.23
C GLY A 61 0.78 1.38 -18.52
N GLU A 62 0.71 0.93 -17.26
CA GLU A 62 -0.52 0.95 -16.44
C GLU A 62 -0.53 2.10 -15.41
N GLU A 63 0.38 3.06 -15.50
CA GLU A 63 0.63 4.08 -14.47
C GLU A 63 -0.61 4.95 -14.19
N GLU A 64 -1.24 5.49 -15.23
CA GLU A 64 -2.43 6.34 -15.08
C GLU A 64 -3.64 5.54 -14.58
N ARG A 65 -3.72 4.25 -14.93
CA ARG A 65 -4.75 3.36 -14.39
C ARG A 65 -4.49 3.09 -12.91
N ALA A 66 -3.25 2.78 -12.54
CA ALA A 66 -2.86 2.58 -11.16
C ALA A 66 -3.22 3.80 -10.30
N LEU A 67 -2.97 5.03 -10.78
CA LEU A 67 -3.39 6.25 -10.09
C LEU A 67 -4.90 6.31 -9.82
N ARG A 68 -5.72 6.00 -10.83
CA ARG A 68 -7.19 5.97 -10.66
C ARG A 68 -7.62 4.95 -9.62
N GLU A 69 -7.08 3.74 -9.68
CA GLU A 69 -7.40 2.68 -8.71
C GLU A 69 -6.90 3.03 -7.30
N PHE A 70 -5.75 3.69 -7.16
CA PHE A 70 -5.29 4.20 -5.86
C PHE A 70 -6.28 5.21 -5.29
N HIS A 71 -6.73 6.18 -6.08
CA HIS A 71 -7.71 7.16 -5.63
C HIS A 71 -9.06 6.52 -5.29
N ASP A 72 -9.53 5.56 -6.09
CA ASP A 72 -10.76 4.82 -5.81
C ASP A 72 -10.66 4.06 -4.48
N GLY A 73 -9.62 3.22 -4.32
CA GLY A 73 -9.41 2.44 -3.11
C GLY A 73 -9.22 3.30 -1.85
N LEU A 74 -8.47 4.40 -1.95
CA LEU A 74 -8.27 5.33 -0.83
C LEU A 74 -9.54 6.13 -0.49
N SER A 75 -10.47 6.33 -1.43
CA SER A 75 -11.74 7.00 -1.14
C SER A 75 -12.74 6.10 -0.39
N HIS A 76 -12.53 4.79 -0.46
CA HIS A 76 -13.37 3.78 0.20
C HIS A 76 -12.77 3.25 1.51
N ILE A 77 -11.57 3.68 1.90
CA ILE A 77 -10.98 3.24 3.17
C ILE A 77 -11.56 4.04 4.34
N ASP A 78 -12.10 3.35 5.33
CA ASP A 78 -12.41 3.98 6.61
C ASP A 78 -11.10 4.24 7.36
N ILE A 79 -10.94 5.46 7.91
CA ILE A 79 -9.77 5.88 8.70
C ILE A 79 -10.10 5.82 10.21
N GLY A 80 -11.19 5.14 10.59
CA GLY A 80 -11.55 4.85 11.97
C GLY A 80 -10.60 3.88 12.71
N PRO A 81 -10.91 3.55 13.98
CA PRO A 81 -10.08 2.67 14.82
C PRO A 81 -9.81 1.28 14.22
N ASP A 82 -10.74 0.78 13.41
CA ASP A 82 -10.66 -0.53 12.75
C ASP A 82 -10.07 -0.47 11.33
N ALA A 83 -9.51 0.69 10.93
CA ALA A 83 -8.89 0.87 9.63
C ALA A 83 -7.80 -0.20 9.41
N PRO A 84 -7.69 -0.79 8.21
CA PRO A 84 -6.64 -1.74 7.91
C PRO A 84 -5.30 -0.99 7.66
N VAL A 85 -4.73 -0.40 8.71
CA VAL A 85 -3.66 0.61 8.59
C VAL A 85 -2.40 0.06 7.92
N LYS A 86 -2.04 -1.21 8.14
CA LYS A 86 -0.92 -1.85 7.42
C LYS A 86 -1.12 -1.80 5.90
N ASN A 87 -2.34 -2.04 5.43
CA ASN A 87 -2.66 -1.98 4.01
C ASN A 87 -2.66 -0.53 3.52
N LEU A 88 -3.14 0.42 4.34
CA LEU A 88 -3.13 1.84 4.03
C LEU A 88 -1.70 2.39 3.86
N LEU A 89 -0.82 2.15 4.84
CA LEU A 89 0.58 2.60 4.80
C LEU A 89 1.31 1.99 3.61
N TRP A 90 1.14 0.69 3.38
CA TRP A 90 1.73 0.00 2.23
C TRP A 90 1.25 0.60 0.90
N ALA A 91 -0.05 0.83 0.75
CA ALA A 91 -0.62 1.40 -0.47
C ALA A 91 -0.15 2.84 -0.70
N LYS A 92 -0.19 3.71 0.33
CA LYS A 92 0.30 5.10 0.24
C LYS A 92 1.79 5.16 -0.09
N SER A 93 2.59 4.26 0.47
CA SER A 93 4.01 4.17 0.16
C SER A 93 4.25 3.75 -1.30
N ASN A 94 3.40 2.90 -1.89
CA ASN A 94 3.50 2.55 -3.31
C ASN A 94 2.98 3.67 -4.22
N LEU A 95 1.92 4.37 -3.80
CA LEU A 95 1.42 5.56 -4.51
C LEU A 95 2.48 6.66 -4.56
N ALA A 96 3.18 6.95 -3.45
CA ALA A 96 4.28 7.91 -3.42
C ALA A 96 5.36 7.59 -4.47
N ARG A 97 5.74 6.30 -4.59
CA ARG A 97 6.70 5.84 -5.61
C ARG A 97 6.21 6.07 -7.02
N LEU A 98 4.96 5.71 -7.31
CA LEU A 98 4.35 5.94 -8.61
C LEU A 98 4.34 7.42 -8.96
N LEU A 99 3.94 8.28 -8.01
CA LEU A 99 3.92 9.72 -8.18
C LEU A 99 5.32 10.29 -8.46
N ARG A 100 6.36 9.83 -7.77
CA ARG A 100 7.75 10.22 -8.07
C ARG A 100 8.19 9.80 -9.47
N ARG A 101 7.88 8.57 -9.91
CA ARG A 101 8.19 8.13 -11.28
C ARG A 101 7.47 8.95 -12.35
N LEU A 102 6.29 9.46 -12.03
CA LEU A 102 5.52 10.38 -12.88
C LEU A 102 5.92 11.86 -12.70
N ASN A 103 7.01 12.14 -11.98
CA ASN A 103 7.51 13.48 -11.68
C ASN A 103 6.51 14.38 -10.92
N ARG A 104 5.56 13.78 -10.18
CA ARG A 104 4.57 14.46 -9.34
C ARG A 104 5.04 14.54 -7.89
N VAL A 105 6.18 15.19 -7.68
CA VAL A 105 6.95 15.14 -6.42
C VAL A 105 6.16 15.66 -5.22
N THR A 106 5.48 16.80 -5.33
CA THR A 106 4.70 17.37 -4.22
C THR A 106 3.61 16.42 -3.72
N GLN A 107 2.90 15.76 -4.64
CA GLN A 107 1.86 14.78 -4.28
C GLN A 107 2.47 13.54 -3.62
N ALA A 108 3.68 13.14 -4.04
CA ALA A 108 4.39 12.03 -3.40
C ALA A 108 4.74 12.38 -1.94
N GLU A 109 5.29 13.57 -1.70
CA GLU A 109 5.70 14.04 -0.37
C GLU A 109 4.52 14.10 0.61
N GLU A 110 3.31 14.43 0.14
CA GLU A 110 2.09 14.37 0.95
C GLU A 110 1.78 12.94 1.43
N GLN A 111 1.90 11.94 0.55
CA GLN A 111 1.67 10.54 0.92
C GLN A 111 2.75 10.02 1.87
N GLU A 112 4.00 10.45 1.66
CA GLU A 112 5.12 10.12 2.52
C GLU A 112 4.97 10.75 3.91
N ALA A 113 4.60 12.03 3.98
CA ALA A 113 4.34 12.74 5.23
C ALA A 113 3.21 12.08 6.03
N PHE A 114 2.13 11.65 5.37
CA PHE A 114 1.08 10.88 6.03
C PHE A 114 1.64 9.60 6.69
N ALA A 115 2.41 8.81 5.93
CA ALA A 115 2.98 7.57 6.45
C ALA A 115 3.93 7.82 7.64
N ARG A 116 4.77 8.86 7.56
CA ARG A 116 5.68 9.25 8.65
C ARG A 116 4.91 9.69 9.90
N ASN A 117 3.97 10.62 9.74
CA ASN A 117 3.20 11.17 10.85
C ASN A 117 2.38 10.09 11.56
N TRP A 118 1.82 9.15 10.80
CA TRP A 118 1.08 8.04 11.38
C TRP A 118 1.99 7.15 12.24
N VAL A 119 3.18 6.79 11.74
CA VAL A 119 4.15 5.96 12.49
C VAL A 119 4.59 6.67 13.76
N ILE A 120 4.94 7.95 13.69
CA ILE A 120 5.38 8.74 14.85
C ILE A 120 4.24 8.88 15.88
N GLY A 121 3.00 9.07 15.42
CA GLY A 121 1.83 9.15 16.28
C GLY A 121 1.41 7.82 16.92
N HIS A 122 1.90 6.69 16.42
CA HIS A 122 1.53 5.35 16.88
C HIS A 122 2.76 4.46 17.14
N PRO A 123 3.66 4.83 18.08
CA PRO A 123 4.92 4.13 18.35
C PRO A 123 4.77 2.65 18.70
N TYR A 124 3.65 2.29 19.31
CA TYR A 124 3.40 0.93 19.79
C TYR A 124 2.48 0.12 18.88
N ALA A 125 2.06 0.66 17.73
CA ALA A 125 1.16 -0.07 16.84
C ALA A 125 1.86 -1.27 16.18
N PHE A 126 3.12 -1.10 15.75
CA PHE A 126 3.92 -2.16 15.11
C PHE A 126 5.40 -2.05 15.49
N PRO A 127 6.15 -3.16 15.53
CA PRO A 127 7.60 -3.13 15.67
C PRO A 127 8.26 -2.36 14.51
N PRO A 128 9.36 -1.62 14.74
CA PRO A 128 10.09 -0.90 13.69
C PRO A 128 10.47 -1.77 12.48
N SER A 129 10.83 -3.03 12.71
CA SER A 129 11.15 -3.99 11.65
C SER A 129 9.95 -4.25 10.72
N GLU A 130 8.75 -4.38 11.27
CA GLU A 130 7.53 -4.59 10.51
C GLU A 130 7.15 -3.36 9.68
N ILE A 131 7.34 -2.17 10.24
CA ILE A 131 7.14 -0.90 9.53
C ILE A 131 8.07 -0.80 8.32
N ARG A 132 9.36 -1.12 8.50
CA ARG A 132 10.32 -1.15 7.40
C ARG A 132 9.90 -2.12 6.31
N THR A 133 9.49 -3.35 6.66
CA THR A 133 9.02 -4.32 5.66
C THR A 133 7.72 -3.93 4.95
N THR A 134 6.86 -3.15 5.60
CA THR A 134 5.59 -2.69 5.04
C THR A 134 5.80 -1.53 4.06
N ILE A 135 6.73 -0.63 4.38
CA ILE A 135 6.96 0.60 3.64
C ILE A 135 7.99 0.40 2.54
N GLN A 136 9.08 -0.33 2.81
CA GLN A 136 10.18 -0.56 1.87
C GLN A 136 9.83 -1.70 0.91
N ASP A 137 10.37 -1.59 -0.31
CA ASP A 137 10.32 -2.61 -1.34
C ASP A 137 11.76 -2.79 -1.80
N GLU A 138 12.32 -3.98 -1.63
CA GLU A 138 13.73 -4.30 -1.92
C GLU A 138 14.10 -4.03 -3.39
N ARG A 139 13.11 -4.02 -4.29
CA ARG A 139 13.32 -3.74 -5.72
C ARG A 139 13.31 -2.25 -6.07
N ASP A 140 12.92 -1.37 -5.14
CA ASP A 140 12.68 0.04 -5.41
C ASP A 140 13.19 0.91 -4.23
N ASN A 141 14.41 1.43 -4.40
CA ASN A 141 15.13 2.27 -3.42
C ASN A 141 14.37 3.54 -3.00
N THR A 142 13.28 3.88 -3.67
CA THR A 142 12.42 5.03 -3.38
C THR A 142 11.72 4.93 -2.01
N GLY A 143 11.67 3.75 -1.39
CA GLY A 143 11.20 3.59 0.01
C GLY A 143 12.03 4.36 1.05
N ALA A 144 13.23 4.81 0.67
CA ALA A 144 14.12 5.62 1.49
C ALA A 144 13.50 6.97 1.91
N HIS A 145 12.66 7.59 1.07
CA HIS A 145 12.09 8.92 1.36
C HIS A 145 11.13 8.94 2.56
N ILE A 146 10.63 7.76 2.97
CA ILE A 146 9.82 7.61 4.18
C ILE A 146 10.72 7.16 5.31
N VAL A 147 11.32 5.97 5.20
CA VAL A 147 12.01 5.31 6.32
C VAL A 147 13.31 5.99 6.73
N ASP A 148 14.04 6.56 5.78
CA ASP A 148 15.33 7.21 6.03
C ASP A 148 15.18 8.72 6.26
N HIS A 149 13.94 9.21 6.37
CA HIS A 149 13.68 10.61 6.73
C HIS A 149 14.17 10.87 8.17
N PRO A 150 14.86 12.00 8.44
CA PRO A 150 15.47 12.28 9.75
C PRO A 150 14.52 12.08 10.93
N SER A 151 13.27 12.55 10.81
CA SER A 151 12.26 12.41 11.86
C SER A 151 11.90 10.97 12.22
N LEU A 152 11.91 10.05 11.25
CA LEU A 152 11.65 8.63 11.52
C LEU A 152 12.89 7.91 12.04
N VAL A 153 14.08 8.31 11.58
CA VAL A 153 15.35 7.77 12.09
C VAL A 153 15.53 8.13 13.56
N GLU A 154 15.33 9.40 13.93
CA GLU A 154 15.38 9.86 15.33
C GLU A 154 14.37 9.10 16.21
N PHE A 155 13.16 8.89 15.70
CA PHE A 155 12.13 8.13 16.39
C PHE A 155 12.46 6.64 16.57
N PHE A 156 13.00 5.98 15.54
CA PHE A 156 13.41 4.58 15.67
C PHE A 156 14.59 4.42 16.63
N ASN A 157 15.51 5.40 16.69
CA ASN A 157 16.60 5.38 17.64
C ASN A 157 16.09 5.55 19.08
N SER A 158 15.15 6.47 19.33
CA SER A 158 14.60 6.67 20.68
C SER A 158 13.78 5.49 21.21
N ILE A 159 13.17 4.70 20.33
CA ILE A 159 12.45 3.47 20.71
C ILE A 159 13.41 2.30 20.98
N ASN A 160 14.54 2.22 20.27
CA ASN A 160 15.54 1.16 20.49
C ASN A 160 16.39 1.37 21.77
N GLU A 161 16.35 2.58 22.36
CA GLU A 161 17.03 2.91 23.62
C GLU A 161 16.17 2.62 24.88
N LEU A 162 14.92 2.16 24.71
CA LEU A 162 13.99 1.74 25.77
C LEU A 162 13.95 0.21 25.92
#